data_AF-A2DUY1-F1
#
_entry.id   AF-A2DUY1-F1
#
_cell.length_a   1.000
_cell.length_b   1.000
_cell.length_c   1.000
_cell.angle_alpha   90.00
_cell.angle_beta   90.00
_cell.angle_gamma   90.00
#
_symmetry.space_group_name_H-M   'P 1'
#
loop_
_entity.id
_entity.type
_entity.pdbx_description
1 polymer ?
#
loop_
_entity_poly.entity_id
_entity_poly.type
_entity_poly.pdbx_seq_one_letter_code
_entity_poly.pdbx_strand_id
1 'polypeptide(L)'
;MVAGKQKHWFIDGFPRHLDQEAEFVQKCKPAVALLFIDCPDEELTKRLLNRGKTSGRIDDNAESIKKRLVVYHEQTEAVIGKFKKENKCLEVNGNRPIDQVHEDVVRKLRTVWTDLPAAPIHTN
;
A
#
# COMPACT_ATOMS: atom_id res chain seq x y z
N MET A 1 21.36 2.71 12.01
CA MET A 1 20.94 1.70 11.01
C MET A 1 22.00 0.62 10.99
N VAL A 2 21.71 -0.59 11.45
CA VAL A 2 22.65 -1.72 11.35
C VAL A 2 22.57 -2.25 9.93
N ALA A 3 23.69 -2.18 9.21
CA ALA A 3 23.84 -2.67 7.85
C ALA A 3 23.83 -4.21 7.85
N GLY A 4 22.64 -4.81 7.94
CA GLY A 4 22.40 -6.13 7.38
C GLY A 4 22.31 -6.04 5.85
N LYS A 5 22.65 -7.11 5.12
CA LYS A 5 22.48 -7.22 3.66
C LYS A 5 20.99 -7.29 3.29
N GLN A 6 20.23 -6.22 3.53
CA GLN A 6 18.85 -6.11 3.08
C GLN A 6 18.86 -5.84 1.57
N LYS A 7 18.37 -6.81 0.79
CA LYS A 7 18.31 -6.70 -0.67
C LYS A 7 17.10 -5.92 -1.15
N HIS A 8 16.04 -5.86 -0.35
CA HIS A 8 14.73 -5.38 -0.74
C HIS A 8 14.10 -4.52 0.35
N TRP A 9 13.29 -3.55 -0.06
CA TRP A 9 12.64 -2.58 0.82
C TRP A 9 11.16 -2.51 0.48
N PHE A 10 10.31 -2.61 1.50
CA PHE A 10 8.88 -2.35 1.41
C PHE A 10 8.59 -1.05 2.14
N ILE A 11 8.06 -0.06 1.43
CA ILE A 11 7.75 1.25 2.01
C ILE A 11 6.23 1.39 2.03
N ASP A 12 5.66 1.31 3.23
CA ASP A 12 4.20 1.36 3.41
C ASP A 12 3.70 2.81 3.38
N GLY A 13 2.61 3.05 2.63
CA GLY A 13 1.92 4.32 2.57
C GLY A 13 2.71 5.48 1.95
N PHE A 14 3.71 5.19 1.11
CA PHE A 14 4.55 6.17 0.40
C PHE A 14 4.77 5.74 -1.06
N PRO A 15 4.86 6.68 -2.01
CA PRO A 15 4.61 8.12 -1.89
C PRO A 15 3.12 8.46 -1.94
N ARG A 16 2.70 9.53 -1.25
CA ARG A 16 1.30 10.01 -1.26
C ARG A 16 1.08 11.17 -2.23
N HIS A 17 2.17 11.78 -2.71
CA HIS A 17 2.19 12.91 -3.64
C HIS A 17 3.27 12.70 -4.69
N LEU A 18 3.10 13.32 -5.86
CA LEU A 18 4.10 13.26 -6.94
C LEU A 18 5.43 13.91 -6.55
N ASP A 19 5.40 15.00 -5.77
CA ASP A 19 6.62 15.68 -5.32
C ASP A 19 7.46 14.78 -4.40
N GLN A 20 6.81 13.99 -3.54
CA GLN A 20 7.48 13.01 -2.68
C GLN A 20 8.16 11.91 -3.51
N GLU A 21 7.52 11.47 -4.60
CA GLU A 21 8.11 10.51 -5.51
C GLU A 21 9.32 11.10 -6.23
N ALA A 22 9.21 12.33 -6.73
CA ALA A 22 10.30 13.02 -7.40
C ALA A 22 11.51 13.22 -6.47
N GLU A 23 11.27 13.65 -5.23
CA GLU A 23 12.32 13.76 -4.21
C GLU A 23 12.96 12.41 -3.88
N PHE A 24 12.16 11.34 -3.78
CA PHE A 24 12.68 10.00 -3.51
C PHE A 24 13.58 9.51 -4.65
N VAL A 25 13.19 9.75 -5.90
CA VAL A 25 14.01 9.42 -7.08
C VAL A 25 15.32 10.20 -7.08
N GLN A 26 15.32 11.47 -6.68
CA GLN A 26 16.53 12.29 -6.60
C GLN A 26 17.50 11.83 -5.50
N LYS A 27 16.97 11.50 -4.31
CA LYS A 27 17.77 11.17 -3.13
C LYS A 27 18.14 9.68 -3.06
N CYS A 28 17.37 8.82 -3.70
CA CYS A 28 17.49 7.37 -3.61
C CYS A 28 17.50 6.75 -5.03
N LYS A 29 16.81 5.61 -5.21
CA LYS A 29 16.62 4.96 -6.50
C LYS A 29 15.13 4.92 -6.82
N PRO A 30 14.74 4.96 -8.10
CA PRO A 30 13.35 4.76 -8.49
C PRO A 30 12.78 3.46 -7.91
N ALA A 31 11.52 3.51 -7.47
CA ALA A 31 10.81 2.32 -7.05
C ALA A 31 10.66 1.34 -8.22
N VAL A 32 10.90 0.05 -7.94
CA VAL A 32 10.75 -1.02 -8.93
C VAL A 32 9.28 -1.23 -9.28
N ALA A 33 8.41 -1.16 -8.27
CA ALA A 33 6.98 -1.31 -8.42
C ALA A 33 6.22 -0.57 -7.29
N LEU A 34 4.96 -0.27 -7.56
CA LEU A 34 3.97 0.21 -6.60
C LEU A 34 2.92 -0.89 -6.39
N LEU A 35 2.77 -1.40 -5.18
CA LEU A 35 1.68 -2.30 -4.83
C LEU A 35 0.43 -1.46 -4.52
N PHE A 36 -0.60 -1.58 -5.36
CA PHE A 36 -1.86 -0.88 -5.17
C PHE A 36 -2.94 -1.88 -4.76
N ILE A 37 -3.43 -1.74 -3.53
CA ILE A 37 -4.53 -2.56 -3.01
C ILE A 37 -5.81 -1.75 -3.17
N ASP A 38 -6.52 -2.01 -4.27
CA ASP A 38 -7.75 -1.32 -4.63
C ASP A 38 -8.92 -1.80 -3.77
N CYS A 39 -9.62 -0.88 -3.12
CA CYS A 39 -10.74 -1.20 -2.25
C CYS A 39 -11.75 -0.05 -2.29
N PRO A 40 -13.07 -0.34 -2.43
CA PRO A 40 -14.09 0.70 -2.42
C PRO A 40 -14.08 1.53 -1.14
N ASP A 41 -14.35 2.82 -1.27
CA ASP A 41 -14.40 3.80 -0.18
C ASP A 41 -15.36 3.39 0.94
N GLU A 42 -16.50 2.78 0.60
CA GLU A 42 -17.48 2.34 1.60
C GLU A 42 -16.88 1.26 2.50
N GLU A 43 -16.15 0.32 1.91
CA GLU A 43 -15.50 -0.77 2.64
C GLU A 43 -14.29 -0.25 3.43
N LEU A 44 -13.49 0.66 2.86
CA LEU A 44 -12.40 1.33 3.58
C LEU A 44 -12.93 2.08 4.81
N THR A 45 -14.00 2.86 4.64
CA THR A 45 -14.65 3.61 5.72
C THR A 45 -15.13 2.68 6.82
N LYS A 46 -15.83 1.59 6.45
CA LYS A 46 -16.31 0.57 7.40
C LYS A 46 -15.15 -0.06 8.18
N ARG A 47 -14.06 -0.44 7.51
CA ARG A 47 -12.87 -1.02 8.15
C ARG A 47 -12.18 -0.03 9.11
N LEU A 48 -12.03 1.23 8.70
CA LEU A 48 -11.42 2.28 9.53
C LEU A 48 -12.26 2.60 10.76
N LEU A 49 -13.58 2.71 10.62
CA LEU A 49 -14.50 2.92 11.74
C LEU A 49 -14.47 1.75 12.73
N ASN A 50 -14.46 0.51 12.24
CA ASN A 50 -14.33 -0.66 13.11
C ASN A 50 -13.00 -0.68 13.85
N ARG A 51 -11.91 -0.26 13.21
CA ARG A 51 -10.59 -0.13 13.87
C ARG A 51 -10.60 0.95 14.94
N GLY A 52 -11.24 2.09 14.73
CA GLY A 52 -11.39 3.14 15.75
C GLY A 52 -12.09 2.61 17.02
N LYS A 53 -13.10 1.75 16.85
CA LYS A 53 -13.82 1.11 17.98
C LYS A 53 -12.98 0.09 18.76
N THR A 54 -12.12 -0.67 18.09
CA THR A 54 -11.36 -1.76 18.73
C THR A 54 -9.97 -1.35 19.23
N SER A 55 -9.37 -0.30 18.66
CA SER A 55 -7.96 0.07 18.92
C SER A 55 -7.75 1.29 19.81
N GLY A 56 -8.81 2.02 20.19
CA GLY A 56 -8.70 3.25 20.98
C GLY A 56 -8.12 4.44 20.21
N ARG A 57 -8.02 4.35 18.88
CA ARG A 57 -7.58 5.45 18.01
C ARG A 57 -8.66 6.51 17.86
N ILE A 58 -8.46 7.63 18.53
CA ILE A 58 -9.39 8.77 18.60
C ILE A 58 -9.50 9.51 17.24
N ASP A 59 -8.48 9.34 16.38
CA ASP A 59 -8.38 9.92 15.05
C ASP A 59 -9.13 9.14 13.95
N ASP A 60 -9.55 7.88 14.21
CA ASP A 60 -10.37 7.07 13.30
C ASP A 60 -11.88 7.43 13.43
N ASN A 61 -12.21 8.72 13.37
CA ASN A 61 -13.60 9.22 13.33
C ASN A 61 -14.07 9.50 11.89
N ALA A 62 -15.38 9.57 11.68
CA ALA A 62 -15.98 9.70 10.34
C ALA A 62 -15.48 10.94 9.58
N GLU A 63 -15.24 12.05 10.28
CA GLU A 63 -14.78 13.30 9.66
C GLU A 63 -13.32 13.18 9.18
N SER A 64 -12.44 12.63 10.01
CA SER A 64 -11.04 12.34 9.67
C SER A 64 -10.94 11.35 8.51
N ILE A 65 -11.77 10.30 8.51
CA ILE A 65 -11.79 9.30 7.43
C ILE A 65 -12.18 9.97 6.11
N LYS A 66 -13.23 10.79 6.11
CA LYS A 66 -13.66 11.53 4.92
C LYS A 66 -12.55 12.44 4.39
N LYS A 67 -11.88 13.20 5.26
CA LYS A 67 -10.75 14.06 4.89
C LYS A 67 -9.60 13.25 4.27
N ARG A 68 -9.30 12.07 4.83
CA ARG A 68 -8.25 11.18 4.31
C ARG A 68 -8.59 10.62 2.93
N LEU A 69 -9.85 10.24 2.68
CA LEU A 69 -10.29 9.77 1.37
C LEU A 69 -10.22 10.89 0.33
N VAL A 70 -10.67 12.10 0.66
CA VAL A 70 -10.54 13.26 -0.24
C VAL A 70 -9.09 13.51 -0.64
N VAL A 71 -8.18 13.58 0.34
CA VAL A 71 -6.74 13.75 0.09
C VAL A 71 -6.17 12.62 -0.76
N TYR A 72 -6.61 11.39 -0.52
CA TYR A 72 -6.19 10.22 -1.31
C TYR A 72 -6.59 10.38 -2.79
N HIS A 73 -7.85 10.72 -3.10
CA HIS A 73 -8.31 10.92 -4.47
C HIS A 73 -7.64 12.13 -5.15
N GLU A 74 -7.44 13.22 -4.42
CA GLU A 74 -6.84 14.43 -4.98
C GLU A 74 -5.35 14.25 -5.31
N GLN A 75 -4.62 13.47 -4.51
CA GLN A 75 -3.16 13.49 -4.52
C GLN A 75 -2.54 12.12 -4.77
N THR A 76 -3.03 11.08 -4.08
CA THR A 76 -2.45 9.74 -4.17
C THR A 76 -2.86 9.01 -5.45
N GLU A 77 -4.06 9.24 -5.98
CA GLU A 77 -4.47 8.67 -7.27
C GLU A 77 -3.59 9.12 -8.43
N ALA A 78 -3.11 10.37 -8.41
CA ALA A 78 -2.18 10.87 -9.43
C ALA A 78 -0.86 10.07 -9.44
N VAL A 79 -0.37 9.69 -8.26
CA VAL A 79 0.80 8.81 -8.10
C VAL A 79 0.50 7.44 -8.69
N ILE A 80 -0.63 6.83 -8.33
CA ILE A 80 -1.05 5.52 -8.86
C ILE A 80 -1.13 5.57 -10.40
N GLY A 81 -1.76 6.63 -10.95
CA GLY A 81 -1.87 6.85 -12.38
C GLY A 81 -0.53 6.93 -13.10
N LYS A 82 0.48 7.58 -12.49
CA LYS A 82 1.86 7.58 -13.00
C LYS A 82 2.44 6.16 -13.06
N PHE A 83 2.36 5.40 -11.97
CA PHE A 83 2.89 4.02 -11.93
C PHE A 83 2.14 3.06 -12.87
N LYS A 84 0.83 3.26 -13.08
CA LYS A 84 0.05 2.51 -14.09
C LYS A 84 0.56 2.80 -15.50
N LYS A 85 0.80 4.06 -15.87
CA LYS A 85 1.37 4.45 -17.17
C LYS A 85 2.77 3.88 -17.40
N GLU A 86 3.56 3.74 -16.34
CA GLU A 86 4.91 3.15 -16.39
C GLU A 86 4.92 1.61 -16.38
N ASN A 87 3.76 0.94 -16.34
CA ASN A 87 3.65 -0.52 -16.17
C ASN A 87 4.31 -1.06 -14.88
N LYS A 88 4.38 -0.23 -13.83
CA LYS A 88 4.98 -0.58 -12.53
C LYS A 88 3.93 -0.73 -11.42
N CYS A 89 2.65 -0.60 -11.73
CA CYS A 89 1.56 -0.76 -10.77
C CYS A 89 1.15 -2.24 -10.66
N LEU A 90 1.36 -2.82 -9.49
CA LEU A 90 0.89 -4.14 -9.11
C LEU A 90 -0.46 -3.99 -8.40
N GLU A 91 -1.54 -4.08 -9.17
CA GLU A 91 -2.90 -3.92 -8.65
C GLU A 91 -3.45 -5.24 -8.07
N VAL A 92 -4.06 -5.15 -6.88
CA VAL A 92 -4.69 -6.23 -6.13
C VAL A 92 -6.05 -5.77 -5.62
N ASN A 93 -7.07 -6.62 -5.73
CA ASN A 93 -8.40 -6.35 -5.19
C ASN A 93 -8.43 -6.58 -3.66
N GLY A 94 -8.49 -5.51 -2.89
CA GLY A 94 -8.58 -5.48 -1.43
C GLY A 94 -10.00 -5.72 -0.86
N ASN A 95 -11.02 -5.81 -1.72
CA ASN A 95 -12.39 -6.14 -1.34
C ASN A 95 -12.65 -7.66 -1.30
N ARG A 96 -11.61 -8.45 -1.00
CA ARG A 96 -11.65 -9.91 -0.85
C ARG A 96 -11.27 -10.30 0.59
N PRO A 97 -11.53 -11.56 1.01
CA PRO A 97 -11.02 -12.08 2.28
C PRO A 97 -9.50 -11.94 2.39
N ILE A 98 -8.99 -11.73 3.61
CA ILE A 98 -7.57 -11.43 3.89
C ILE A 98 -6.63 -12.47 3.29
N ASP A 99 -6.98 -13.75 3.35
CA ASP A 99 -6.16 -14.84 2.81
C ASP A 99 -6.01 -14.73 1.29
N GLN A 100 -7.10 -14.40 0.59
CA GLN A 100 -7.10 -14.22 -0.86
C GLN A 100 -6.32 -12.96 -1.27
N VAL A 101 -6.47 -11.86 -0.52
CA VAL A 101 -5.69 -10.63 -0.74
C VAL A 101 -4.20 -10.93 -0.54
N HIS A 102 -3.85 -11.66 0.52
CA HIS A 102 -2.47 -12.04 0.80
C HIS A 102 -1.88 -12.90 -0.31
N GLU A 103 -2.61 -13.93 -0.78
CA GLU A 103 -2.19 -14.74 -1.92
C GLU A 103 -1.98 -13.91 -3.19
N ASP A 104 -2.90 -12.98 -3.49
CA ASP A 104 -2.80 -12.11 -4.66
C ASP A 104 -1.59 -11.16 -4.54
N VAL A 105 -1.34 -10.57 -3.36
CA VAL A 105 -0.16 -9.74 -3.08
C VAL A 105 1.12 -10.54 -3.27
N VAL A 106 1.23 -11.73 -2.68
CA VAL A 106 2.42 -12.58 -2.81
C VAL A 106 2.64 -12.95 -4.29
N ARG A 107 1.57 -13.31 -5.00
CA ARG A 107 1.65 -13.66 -6.44
C ARG A 107 2.17 -12.48 -7.26
N LYS A 108 1.68 -11.26 -7.01
CA LYS A 108 2.13 -10.05 -7.70
C LYS A 108 3.55 -9.65 -7.31
N LEU A 109 3.92 -9.72 -6.03
CA LEU A 109 5.27 -9.40 -5.59
C LEU A 109 6.32 -10.34 -6.17
N ARG A 110 6.00 -11.63 -6.37
CA ARG A 110 6.93 -12.59 -7.01
C ARG A 110 7.35 -12.21 -8.43
N THR A 111 6.58 -11.38 -9.15
CA THR A 111 6.97 -10.94 -10.50
C THR A 111 8.11 -9.93 -10.49
N VAL A 112 8.31 -9.22 -9.37
CA VAL A 112 9.38 -8.21 -9.19
C VAL A 112 10.44 -8.64 -8.18
N TRP A 113 10.05 -9.51 -7.24
CA TRP A 113 10.89 -10.03 -6.17
C TRP A 113 11.02 -11.55 -6.31
N THR A 114 12.01 -11.98 -7.09
CA THR A 114 12.19 -13.39 -7.49
C THR A 114 12.67 -14.29 -6.33
N ASP A 115 13.41 -13.74 -5.37
CA ASP A 115 13.85 -14.45 -4.15
C ASP A 115 12.92 -14.21 -2.94
N LEU A 116 11.64 -13.86 -3.17
CA LEU A 116 10.66 -13.70 -2.09
C LEU A 116 10.48 -15.05 -1.36
N PRO A 117 10.75 -15.13 -0.04
CA PRO A 117 10.62 -16.37 0.71
C PRO A 117 9.18 -16.92 0.63
N ALA A 118 9.02 -18.22 0.87
CA ALA A 118 7.69 -18.79 1.07
C ALA A 118 7.03 -18.07 2.26
N ALA A 119 5.72 -17.80 2.16
CA ALA A 119 5.00 -17.18 3.26
C ALA A 119 5.23 -18.00 4.53
N PRO A 120 5.55 -17.38 5.68
CA PRO A 120 5.59 -18.11 6.93
C PRO A 120 4.21 -18.73 7.14
N ILE A 121 4.19 -20.05 7.38
CA ILE A 121 2.96 -20.74 7.76
C ILE A 121 2.55 -20.12 9.09
N HIS A 122 1.50 -19.28 9.09
CA HIS A 122 0.90 -18.81 10.34
C HIS A 122 0.34 -20.04 11.04
N THR A 123 1.11 -20.57 11.98
CA THR A 123 0.61 -21.49 12.99
C THR A 123 -0.15 -20.65 14.01
N ASN A 124 -1.39 -21.07 14.24
CA ASN A 124 -2.38 -20.42 15.10
C ASN A 124 -1.87 -20.31 16.55
#